data_AF-A0A920KRH4-F1
#
_entry.id   AF-A0A920KRH4-F1
#
_cell.length_a   1.000
_cell.length_b   1.000
_cell.length_c   1.000
_cell.angle_alpha   90.00
_cell.angle_beta   90.00
_cell.angle_gamma   90.00
#
_symmetry.space_group_name_H-M   'P 1'
#
loop_
_entity.id
_entity.type
_entity.pdbx_description
1 polymer ?
#
loop_
_entity_poly.entity_id
_entity_poly.type
_entity_poly.pdbx_seq_one_letter_code
_entity_poly.pdbx_strand_id
1 'polypeptide(L)' 'MNGSPVGERSLILAIDFGTQSVRSLAYDRGGRCRAKHQLPISNYQHPESGWTEHDVEGSGPC' A
#
# COMPACT_ATOMS: atom_id res chain seq x y z
N MET A 1 -21.31 -20.04 -25.09
CA MET A 1 -21.07 -18.82 -24.30
C MET A 1 -20.83 -19.26 -22.87
N ASN A 2 -19.57 -19.50 -22.50
CA ASN A 2 -19.23 -20.06 -21.20
C ASN A 2 -19.07 -18.88 -20.25
N GLY A 3 -20.10 -18.62 -19.44
CA GLY A 3 -20.04 -17.63 -18.38
C GLY A 3 -18.98 -18.03 -17.37
N SER A 4 -17.96 -17.19 -17.21
CA SER A 4 -17.02 -17.29 -16.09
C SER A 4 -17.81 -17.43 -14.78
N PRO A 5 -17.36 -18.27 -13.83
CA PRO A 5 -18.11 -18.54 -12.63
C PRO A 5 -18.38 -17.23 -11.88
N VAL A 6 -19.63 -17.03 -11.46
CA VAL A 6 -20.01 -16.06 -10.44
C VAL A 6 -19.21 -16.41 -9.17
N GLY A 7 -17.99 -15.88 -9.04
CA GLY A 7 -17.06 -16.37 -8.03
C GLY A 7 -15.80 -15.51 -7.86
N GLU A 8 -15.29 -14.90 -8.94
CA GLU A 8 -14.17 -13.98 -8.80
C GLU A 8 -14.68 -12.60 -8.38
N ARG A 9 -14.65 -12.34 -7.06
CA ARG A 9 -14.86 -10.99 -6.55
C ARG A 9 -13.69 -10.13 -6.98
N SER A 10 -13.83 -9.45 -8.12
CA SER A 10 -12.89 -8.40 -8.52
C SER A 10 -12.82 -7.35 -7.40
N LEU A 11 -11.61 -7.11 -6.92
CA LEU A 11 -11.32 -6.10 -5.91
C LEU A 11 -10.59 -4.94 -6.56
N ILE A 12 -10.79 -3.74 -6.04
CA ILE A 12 -9.96 -2.58 -6.34
C ILE A 12 -8.86 -2.54 -5.27
N LEU A 13 -7.60 -2.61 -5.70
CA LEU A 13 -6.46 -2.44 -4.82
C LEU A 13 -6.02 -0.97 -4.84
N ALA A 14 -6.09 -0.32 -3.69
CA ALA A 14 -5.48 0.98 -3.47
C ALA A 14 -4.12 0.79 -2.77
N ILE A 15 -3.07 1.36 -3.37
CA ILE A 15 -1.73 1.42 -2.79
C ILE A 15 -1.44 2.89 -2.47
N ASP A 16 -1.05 3.14 -1.23
CA ASP A 16 -0.81 4.48 -0.70
C ASP A 16 0.60 4.52 -0.09
N PHE A 17 1.52 5.16 -0.81
CA PHE A 17 2.87 5.48 -0.36
C PHE A 17 2.83 6.78 0.45
N GLY A 18 2.32 6.67 1.67
CA GLY A 18 2.31 7.76 2.62
C GLY A 18 3.71 8.06 3.15
N THR A 19 3.88 9.22 3.76
CA THR A 19 5.18 9.68 4.27
C THR A 19 5.77 8.69 5.27
N GLN A 20 4.98 8.09 6.18
CA GLN A 20 5.51 7.23 7.24
C GLN A 20 5.21 5.74 7.07
N SER A 21 4.51 5.37 5.99
CA SER A 21 4.11 3.99 5.78
C SER A 21 3.60 3.78 4.37
N VAL A 22 3.80 2.58 3.85
CA VAL A 22 3.08 2.07 2.68
C VAL A 22 1.86 1.29 3.15
N ARG A 23 0.70 1.56 2.54
CA ARG A 23 -0.55 0.84 2.82
C ARG A 23 -1.09 0.18 1.57
N SER A 24 -1.64 -1.02 1.74
CA SER A 24 -2.43 -1.70 0.72
C SER A 24 -3.84 -1.97 1.26
N LEU A 25 -4.85 -1.62 0.47
CA LEU A 25 -6.26 -1.69 0.84
C LEU A 25 -7.05 -2.29 -0.33
N ALA A 26 -7.74 -3.40 -0.09
CA ALA A 26 -8.56 -4.05 -1.11
C ALA A 26 -10.04 -3.77 -0.86
N TYR A 27 -10.74 -3.19 -1.83
CA TYR A 27 -12.15 -2.82 -1.72
C TYR A 27 -13.01 -3.65 -2.68
N ASP A 28 -14.22 -4.02 -2.24
CA ASP A 28 -15.24 -4.55 -3.15
C ASP A 28 -16.01 -3.44 -3.87
N ARG A 29 -16.87 -3.82 -4.82
CA ARG A 29 -17.67 -2.88 -5.63
C ARG A 29 -18.61 -1.99 -4.82
N GLY A 30 -18.93 -2.36 -3.58
CA GLY A 30 -19.72 -1.55 -2.65
C GLY A 30 -18.89 -0.57 -1.84
N GLY A 31 -17.58 -0.50 -2.07
CA GLY A 31 -16.65 0.34 -1.30
C GLY A 31 -16.28 -0.25 0.06
N ARG A 32 -16.63 -1.51 0.35
CA ARG A 32 -16.26 -2.13 1.63
C ARG A 32 -14.81 -2.61 1.58
N CYS A 33 -14.01 -2.19 2.56
CA CYS A 33 -12.64 -2.70 2.73
C CYS A 33 -12.68 -4.19 3.14
N ARG A 34 -12.05 -5.03 2.33
CA ARG A 34 -12.02 -6.49 2.50
C ARG A 34 -10.70 -6.99 3.08
N ALA A 35 -9.62 -6.27 2.83
CA ALA A 35 -8.31 -6.53 3.41
C ALA A 35 -7.52 -5.23 3.52
N LYS A 36 -6.65 -5.15 4.53
CA LYS A 36 -5.75 -4.03 4.77
C LYS A 36 -4.41 -4.58 5.25
N HIS A 37 -3.33 -4.03 4.72
CA HIS A 37 -1.98 -4.23 5.25
C HIS A 37 -1.23 -2.90 5.28
N GLN A 38 -0.26 -2.79 6.20
CA GLN A 38 0.53 -1.58 6.38
C GLN A 38 1.95 -1.97 6.76
N LEU A 39 2.91 -1.39 6.05
CA LEU A 39 4.34 -1.50 6.34
C LEU A 39 4.85 -0.11 6.76
N PRO A 40 5.42 0.04 7.96
CA PRO A 40 6.03 1.31 8.37
C PRO A 40 7.28 1.59 7.54
N ILE A 41 7.53 2.86 7.21
CA ILE A 41 8.80 3.30 6.62
C ILE A 41 9.66 3.82 7.78
N SER A 42 10.64 3.03 8.20
CA SER A 42 11.51 3.32 9.35
C SER A 42 12.73 4.17 9.01
N ASN A 43 13.04 4.31 7.72
CA ASN A 43 14.35 4.78 7.26
C ASN A 43 14.36 6.27 6.92
N TYR A 44 13.69 7.06 7.75
CA TYR A 44 13.76 8.51 7.66
C TYR A 44 15.18 9.01 7.92
N GLN A 45 15.72 9.73 6.94
CA GLN A 45 17.03 10.34 7.09
C GLN A 45 16.88 11.83 7.37
N HIS A 46 17.63 12.29 8.38
CA HIS A 46 17.80 13.69 8.73
C HIS A 46 19.29 14.05 8.58
N PRO A 47 19.81 14.10 7.34
CA PRO A 47 21.23 14.36 7.11
C PRO A 47 21.64 15.74 7.63
N GLU A 48 20.73 16.72 7.57
CA GLU A 48 20.91 18.06 8.11
C GLU A 48 19.70 18.51 8.94
N SER A 49 19.92 19.49 9.82
CA SER A 49 18.86 20.09 10.62
C SER A 49 17.80 20.75 9.72
N GLY A 50 16.55 20.29 9.84
CA GLY A 50 15.42 20.79 9.05
C GLY A 50 15.17 20.02 7.75
N TRP A 51 16.02 19.06 7.39
CA TRP A 51 15.83 18.21 6.22
C TRP A 51 15.07 16.94 6.60
N THR A 52 14.33 16.39 5.65
CA THR A 52 13.58 15.14 5.83
C THR A 52 13.56 14.40 4.50
N GLU A 53 14.31 13.32 4.43
CA GLU A 53 14.49 12.54 3.20
C GLU A 53 14.04 11.08 3.39
N HIS A 54 13.58 10.49 2.28
CA HIS A 54 13.25 9.08 2.15
C HIS A 54 14.15 8.43 1.12
N ASP A 55 14.66 7.26 1.45
CA ASP A 55 15.21 6.36 0.44
C ASP A 55 14.08 5.85 -0.46
N VAL A 56 14.26 5.95 -1.78
CA VAL A 56 13.28 5.50 -2.78
C VAL A 56 12.99 4.00 -2.63
N GLU A 57 13.95 3.21 -2.14
CA GLU A 57 13.81 1.77 -1.93
C GLU A 57 12.94 1.44 -0.69
N GLY A 58 12.64 2.41 0.19
CA GLY A 58 11.70 2.29 1.32
C GLY A 58 12.17 1.46 2.52
N SER A 59 13.09 0.52 2.32
CA SER A 59 13.85 -0.19 3.36
C SER A 59 14.91 -1.07 2.69
N GLY A 60 16.08 -1.21 3.32
CA GLY A 60 17.11 -2.18 2.89
C GLY A 60 16.60 -3.62 2.80
N PRO A 61 17.40 -4.57 2.27
CA PRO A 61 16.93 -5.82 1.69
C PRO A 61 16.00 -6.61 2.61
N CYS A 62 14.88 -7.04 2.01
CA CYS A 62 13.78 -7.84 2.56
C CYS A 62 14.27 -9.16 3.17
#